data_AF-A0A8S2REM2-F1
#
_entry.id   AF-A0A8S2REM2-F1
#
_cell.length_a   1.000
_cell.length_b   1.000
_cell.length_c   1.000
_cell.angle_alpha   90.00
_cell.angle_beta   90.00
_cell.angle_gamma   90.00
#
_symmetry.space_group_name_H-M   'P 1'
#
loop_
_entity.id
_entity.type
_entity.pdbx_description
1 polymer ?
#
loop_
_entity_poly.entity_id
_entity_poly.type
_entity_poly.pdbx_seq_one_letter_code
_entity_poly.pdbx_strand_id
1 'polypeptide(L)'
;MSFAVMSLAVTGPNATAGIFGTMPARNVRQQTLFFDQVLSTALLLLGLCSLSNKQNKLVSNSVIPLAVAFMITAIGAAFGFNCGFPINPARDLGPRLFAFAVGYGSEVFTVGNYYFWIPIVGPIVGGLIGAWIYMGYGRLMKIHLGEDNKQIIENRHRIDEANMSRL
;
A
#
# COMPACT_ATOMS: atom_id res chain seq x y z
N MET A 1 44.67 -20.54 13.28
CA MET A 1 44.17 -20.08 11.97
C MET A 1 42.65 -19.93 12.10
N SER A 2 42.20 -18.73 12.48
CA SER A 2 40.78 -18.47 12.73
C SER A 2 40.09 -18.26 11.38
N PHE A 3 39.27 -19.21 10.96
CA PHE A 3 38.30 -18.93 9.90
C PHE A 3 37.39 -17.81 10.42
N ALA A 4 37.52 -16.61 9.86
CA ALA A 4 36.55 -15.56 10.07
C ALA A 4 35.23 -16.06 9.48
N VAL A 5 34.42 -16.73 10.31
CA VAL A 5 33.03 -17.02 10.00
C VAL A 5 32.41 -15.66 9.71
N MET A 6 31.97 -15.47 8.47
CA MET A 6 31.22 -14.28 8.08
C MET A 6 30.02 -14.19 9.01
N SER A 7 30.08 -13.28 9.98
CA SER A 7 29.11 -13.23 11.06
C SER A 7 27.76 -12.78 10.50
N LEU A 8 26.74 -13.63 10.63
CA LEU A 8 25.36 -13.33 10.23
C LEU A 8 24.77 -12.32 11.22
N ALA A 9 25.03 -11.04 11.00
CA ALA A 9 24.62 -9.97 11.89
C ALA A 9 23.25 -9.39 11.50
N VAL A 10 22.36 -9.23 12.49
CA VAL A 10 21.05 -8.60 12.32
C VAL A 10 21.13 -7.08 12.48
N THR A 11 21.97 -6.61 13.39
CA THR A 11 22.17 -5.19 13.71
C THR A 11 23.65 -4.80 13.70
N GLY A 12 23.93 -3.50 13.62
CA GLY A 12 25.29 -2.94 13.64
C GLY A 12 25.88 -2.63 12.25
N PRO A 13 27.16 -2.20 12.19
CA PRO A 13 27.79 -1.71 10.95
C PRO A 13 27.92 -2.77 9.86
N ASN A 14 28.01 -4.04 10.24
CA ASN A 14 28.17 -5.18 9.33
C ASN A 14 26.86 -5.99 9.19
N ALA A 15 25.71 -5.39 9.51
CA ALA A 15 24.42 -6.07 9.45
C ALA A 15 24.03 -6.43 8.02
N THR A 16 23.63 -7.68 7.82
CA THR A 16 23.25 -8.23 6.52
C THR A 16 21.83 -8.79 6.49
N ALA A 17 21.19 -8.97 7.64
CA ALA A 17 19.79 -9.44 7.72
C ALA A 17 18.79 -8.50 7.00
N GLY A 18 19.13 -7.20 6.90
CA GLY A 18 18.35 -6.18 6.20
C GLY A 18 18.17 -6.42 4.69
N ILE A 19 18.98 -7.31 4.10
CA ILE A 19 18.85 -7.75 2.70
C ILE A 19 17.55 -8.56 2.52
N PHE A 20 17.19 -9.35 3.52
CA PHE A 20 16.04 -10.25 3.46
C PHE A 20 14.76 -9.57 3.96
N GLY A 21 14.75 -9.14 5.21
CA GLY A 21 13.60 -8.47 5.84
C GLY A 21 13.92 -7.03 6.19
N THR A 22 12.91 -6.20 6.40
CA THR A 22 13.14 -4.82 6.80
C THR A 22 13.48 -4.73 8.29
N MET A 23 14.27 -3.73 8.66
CA MET A 23 14.63 -3.46 10.04
C MET A 23 14.23 -2.02 10.38
N PRO A 24 13.77 -1.76 11.62
CA PRO A 24 13.40 -0.42 12.02
C PRO A 24 14.65 0.45 12.13
N ALA A 25 14.54 1.72 11.73
CA ALA A 25 15.60 2.69 11.95
C ALA A 25 15.85 2.90 13.46
N ARG A 26 17.07 3.29 13.79
CA ARG A 26 17.49 3.50 15.18
C ARG A 26 16.68 4.64 15.80
N ASN A 27 16.21 4.43 17.04
CA ASN A 27 15.47 5.41 17.84
C ASN A 27 14.10 5.84 17.29
N VAL A 28 13.50 5.08 16.36
CA VAL A 28 12.11 5.33 15.93
C VAL A 28 11.14 4.58 16.84
N ARG A 29 10.08 5.26 17.28
CA ARG A 29 9.05 4.66 18.15
C ARG A 29 8.20 3.66 17.37
N GLN A 30 7.86 2.54 18.01
CA GLN A 30 6.97 1.50 17.48
C GLN A 30 5.64 2.06 16.93
N GLN A 31 5.05 3.04 17.62
CA GLN A 31 3.82 3.71 17.17
C GLN A 31 4.01 4.40 15.82
N THR A 32 5.11 5.15 15.65
CA THR A 32 5.45 5.83 14.40
C THR A 32 5.63 4.82 13.28
N LEU A 33 6.31 3.69 13.54
CA LEU A 33 6.49 2.61 12.56
C LEU A 33 5.16 1.98 12.14
N PHE A 34 4.25 1.78 13.09
CA PHE A 34 2.92 1.25 12.80
C PHE A 34 2.11 2.20 11.93
N PHE A 35 2.05 3.50 12.29
CA PHE A 35 1.35 4.51 11.49
C PHE A 35 1.97 4.69 10.11
N ASP A 36 3.30 4.63 10.02
CA ASP A 36 4.04 4.66 8.75
C ASP A 36 3.59 3.53 7.81
N GLN A 37 3.50 2.29 8.33
CA GLN A 37 3.04 1.14 7.53
C GLN A 37 1.57 1.17 7.18
N VAL A 38 0.71 1.66 8.08
CA VAL A 38 -0.72 1.85 7.80
C VAL A 38 -0.91 2.89 6.70
N LEU A 39 -0.28 4.06 6.82
CA LEU A 39 -0.45 5.17 5.88
C LEU A 39 0.14 4.85 4.51
N SER A 40 1.38 4.37 4.46
CA SER A 40 2.04 4.01 3.19
C SER A 40 1.28 2.92 2.43
N THR A 41 0.76 1.91 3.13
CA THR A 41 -0.03 0.84 2.50
C THR A 41 -1.43 1.32 2.10
N ALA A 42 -2.06 2.22 2.87
CA ALA A 42 -3.33 2.82 2.48
C ALA A 42 -3.20 3.61 1.17
N LEU A 43 -2.13 4.39 1.03
CA LEU A 43 -1.83 5.10 -0.22
C LEU A 43 -1.58 4.13 -1.38
N LEU A 44 -0.82 3.06 -1.15
CA LEU A 44 -0.59 2.02 -2.14
C LEU A 44 -1.91 1.40 -2.63
N LEU A 45 -2.77 0.94 -1.73
CA LEU A 45 -3.99 0.22 -2.10
C LEU A 45 -5.04 1.16 -2.71
N LEU A 46 -5.13 2.41 -2.24
CA LEU A 46 -5.97 3.43 -2.85
C LEU A 46 -5.54 3.68 -4.31
N GLY A 47 -4.24 3.85 -4.55
CA GLY A 47 -3.69 4.03 -5.89
C GLY A 47 -3.86 2.80 -6.78
N LEU A 48 -3.59 1.60 -6.25
CA LEU A 48 -3.79 0.33 -6.97
C LEU A 48 -5.24 0.11 -7.37
N CYS A 49 -6.20 0.38 -6.48
CA CYS A 49 -7.62 0.30 -6.81
C CYS A 49 -8.00 1.31 -7.89
N SER A 50 -7.46 2.54 -7.82
CA SER A 50 -7.68 3.57 -8.81
C SER A 50 -7.16 3.19 -10.20
N LEU A 51 -5.94 2.65 -10.28
CA LEU A 51 -5.31 2.22 -11.53
C LEU A 51 -5.96 0.95 -12.11
N SER A 52 -6.46 0.05 -11.26
CA SER A 52 -7.05 -1.23 -11.70
C SER A 52 -8.52 -1.10 -12.11
N ASN A 53 -9.18 0.02 -11.82
CA ASN A 53 -10.58 0.22 -12.16
C ASN A 53 -10.75 0.53 -13.65
N LYS A 54 -11.38 -0.39 -14.39
CA LYS A 54 -11.68 -0.24 -15.84
C LYS A 54 -12.56 0.96 -16.19
N GLN A 55 -13.31 1.49 -15.23
CA GLN A 55 -14.12 2.71 -15.42
C GLN A 55 -13.26 3.98 -15.36
N ASN A 56 -12.08 3.90 -14.74
CA ASN A 56 -11.12 5.00 -14.67
C ASN A 56 -10.19 4.97 -15.89
N LYS A 57 -10.49 5.81 -16.90
CA LYS A 57 -9.72 5.86 -18.16
C LYS A 57 -8.58 6.88 -18.16
N LEU A 58 -8.18 7.39 -17.00
CA LEU A 58 -7.09 8.38 -16.89
C LEU A 58 -5.74 7.84 -17.39
N VAL A 59 -5.52 6.53 -17.27
CA VAL A 59 -4.26 5.88 -17.60
C VAL A 59 -4.55 4.70 -18.54
N SER A 60 -3.76 4.56 -19.60
CA SER A 60 -3.87 3.42 -20.51
C SER A 60 -3.45 2.12 -19.83
N ASN A 61 -4.14 1.01 -20.11
CA ASN A 61 -3.87 -0.29 -19.52
C ASN A 61 -2.41 -0.74 -19.73
N SER A 62 -1.80 -0.39 -20.87
CA SER A 62 -0.43 -0.77 -21.20
C SER A 62 0.63 -0.12 -20.31
N VAL A 63 0.33 1.03 -19.68
CA VAL A 63 1.28 1.77 -18.84
C VAL A 63 0.99 1.62 -17.34
N ILE A 64 -0.05 0.87 -16.95
CA ILE A 64 -0.36 0.59 -15.53
C ILE A 64 0.85 0.03 -14.77
N PRO A 65 1.61 -0.98 -15.28
CA PRO A 65 2.76 -1.51 -14.54
C PRO A 65 3.81 -0.45 -14.24
N LEU A 66 4.05 0.46 -15.19
CA LEU A 66 4.99 1.57 -15.02
C LEU A 66 4.47 2.59 -13.99
N ALA A 67 3.18 2.91 -14.02
CA ALA A 67 2.56 3.78 -13.02
C ALA A 67 2.65 3.20 -11.60
N VAL A 68 2.44 1.87 -11.46
CA VAL A 68 2.61 1.17 -10.18
C VAL A 68 4.07 1.22 -9.71
N ALA A 69 5.04 1.04 -10.61
CA ALA A 69 6.47 1.14 -10.27
C ALA A 69 6.84 2.54 -9.76
N PHE A 70 6.37 3.60 -10.43
CA PHE A 70 6.59 4.97 -9.95
C PHE A 70 5.90 5.25 -8.61
N MET A 71 4.70 4.72 -8.41
CA MET A 71 3.99 4.85 -7.14
C MET A 71 4.75 4.19 -5.99
N ILE A 72 5.18 2.94 -6.16
CA ILE A 72 6.00 2.23 -5.15
C ILE A 72 7.31 2.98 -4.90
N THR A 73 7.96 3.50 -5.95
CA THR A 73 9.19 4.31 -5.82
C THR A 73 8.94 5.59 -5.03
N ALA A 74 7.85 6.31 -5.30
CA ALA A 74 7.49 7.52 -4.56
C ALA A 74 7.19 7.23 -3.08
N ILE A 75 6.47 6.14 -2.79
CA ILE A 75 6.21 5.69 -1.42
C ILE A 75 7.53 5.32 -0.73
N GLY A 76 8.42 4.60 -1.41
CA GLY A 76 9.74 4.25 -0.87
C GLY A 76 10.61 5.47 -0.57
N ALA A 77 10.60 6.48 -1.44
CA ALA A 77 11.33 7.72 -1.21
C ALA A 77 10.76 8.54 -0.04
N ALA A 78 9.44 8.55 0.15
CA ALA A 78 8.78 9.33 1.19
C ALA A 78 8.74 8.64 2.58
N PHE A 79 8.53 7.32 2.61
CA PHE A 79 8.29 6.55 3.85
C PHE A 79 9.41 5.54 4.16
N GLY A 80 10.38 5.37 3.26
CA GLY A 80 11.41 4.34 3.42
C GLY A 80 12.39 4.58 4.55
N PHE A 81 12.58 5.81 5.01
CA PHE A 81 13.58 6.14 6.03
C PHE A 81 13.29 5.49 7.39
N ASN A 82 12.02 5.37 7.77
CA ASN A 82 11.63 4.88 9.10
C ASN A 82 11.88 3.38 9.27
N CYS A 83 11.54 2.57 8.27
CA CYS A 83 11.68 1.12 8.35
C CYS A 83 11.72 0.39 7.00
N GLY A 84 12.13 1.07 5.92
CA GLY A 84 12.33 0.42 4.62
C GLY A 84 11.04 0.07 3.87
N PHE A 85 9.92 0.76 4.16
CA PHE A 85 8.65 0.68 3.45
C PHE A 85 8.19 -0.76 3.07
N PRO A 86 8.09 -1.72 4.02
CA PRO A 86 7.74 -3.09 3.65
C PRO A 86 6.41 -3.22 2.90
N ILE A 87 5.35 -2.50 3.33
CA ILE A 87 4.03 -2.33 2.65
C ILE A 87 3.32 -3.62 2.18
N ASN A 88 3.86 -4.78 2.51
CA ASN A 88 3.42 -6.10 2.05
C ASN A 88 3.90 -7.17 3.06
N PRO A 89 2.99 -7.89 3.73
CA PRO A 89 3.35 -8.92 4.70
C PRO A 89 4.24 -10.03 4.12
N ALA A 90 4.00 -10.46 2.87
CA ALA A 90 4.78 -11.51 2.22
C ALA A 90 6.21 -11.06 1.89
N ARG A 91 6.39 -9.78 1.55
CA ARG A 91 7.69 -9.17 1.25
C ARG A 91 8.61 -9.09 2.46
N ASP A 92 8.05 -9.14 3.67
CA ASP A 92 8.83 -9.11 4.91
C ASP A 92 8.90 -10.47 5.61
N LEU A 93 7.75 -11.11 5.88
CA LEU A 93 7.69 -12.33 6.69
C LEU A 93 8.39 -13.52 6.03
N GLY A 94 8.20 -13.73 4.73
CA GLY A 94 8.82 -14.84 4.01
C GLY A 94 10.34 -14.79 4.04
N PRO A 95 10.96 -13.70 3.57
CA PRO A 95 12.41 -13.50 3.67
C PRO A 95 12.94 -13.49 5.11
N ARG A 96 12.17 -12.99 6.09
CA ARG A 96 12.56 -13.02 7.51
C ARG A 96 12.61 -14.45 8.06
N LEU A 97 11.64 -15.30 7.71
CA LEU A 97 11.67 -16.74 8.02
C LEU A 97 12.86 -17.44 7.37
N PHE A 98 13.20 -17.07 6.13
CA PHE A 98 14.40 -17.56 5.48
C PHE A 98 15.68 -17.13 6.24
N ALA A 99 15.79 -15.85 6.63
CA ALA A 99 16.91 -15.36 7.42
C ALA A 99 17.06 -16.11 8.75
N PHE A 100 15.94 -16.40 9.43
CA PHE A 100 15.95 -17.26 10.61
C PHE A 100 16.50 -18.67 10.31
N ALA A 101 16.02 -19.31 9.23
CA ALA A 101 16.42 -20.67 8.86
C ALA A 101 17.89 -20.78 8.45
N VAL A 102 18.47 -19.76 7.81
CA VAL A 102 19.88 -19.77 7.37
C VAL A 102 20.87 -19.37 8.46
N GLY A 103 20.40 -19.11 9.68
CA GLY A 103 21.27 -18.99 10.86
C GLY A 103 21.45 -17.57 11.42
N TYR A 104 20.65 -16.58 11.01
CA TYR A 104 20.64 -15.27 11.70
C TYR A 104 20.03 -15.35 13.12
N GLY A 105 19.41 -16.48 13.48
CA GLY A 105 18.84 -16.71 14.80
C GLY A 105 17.56 -15.91 15.07
N SER A 106 17.04 -16.01 16.30
CA SER A 106 15.77 -15.38 16.69
C SER A 106 15.81 -13.85 16.73
N GLU A 107 17.01 -13.24 16.64
CA GLU A 107 17.18 -11.79 16.66
C GLU A 107 16.41 -11.10 15.51
N VAL A 108 16.23 -11.79 14.37
CA VAL A 108 15.41 -11.26 13.25
C VAL A 108 13.95 -11.03 13.64
N PHE A 109 13.45 -11.64 14.72
CA PHE A 109 12.10 -11.43 15.23
C PHE A 109 12.06 -10.52 16.47
N THR A 110 13.12 -10.46 17.27
CA THR A 110 13.13 -9.67 18.51
C THR A 110 13.65 -8.24 18.31
N VAL A 111 14.39 -7.99 17.22
CA VAL A 111 14.99 -6.69 16.91
C VAL A 111 13.97 -5.55 16.89
N GLY A 112 14.38 -4.42 17.46
CA GLY A 112 13.59 -3.20 17.51
C GLY A 112 12.29 -3.34 18.30
N ASN A 113 12.28 -4.05 19.43
CA ASN A 113 11.10 -4.33 20.26
C ASN A 113 10.03 -5.15 19.51
N TYR A 114 10.44 -6.29 18.96
CA TYR A 114 9.57 -7.19 18.22
C TYR A 114 8.94 -6.53 16.98
N TYR A 115 9.72 -5.80 16.19
CA TYR A 115 9.19 -5.08 15.02
C TYR A 115 8.48 -5.96 13.97
N PHE A 116 8.80 -7.26 13.89
CA PHE A 116 8.31 -8.17 12.85
C PHE A 116 6.78 -8.20 12.65
N TRP A 117 5.98 -7.90 13.68
CA TRP A 117 4.51 -7.91 13.56
C TRP A 117 3.98 -6.66 12.82
N ILE A 118 4.72 -5.54 12.84
CA ILE A 118 4.30 -4.29 12.20
C ILE A 118 4.18 -4.44 10.67
N PRO A 119 5.17 -4.97 9.94
CA PRO A 119 5.06 -5.27 8.50
C PRO A 119 3.94 -6.25 8.13
N ILE A 120 3.31 -6.92 9.11
CA ILE A 120 2.19 -7.82 8.89
C ILE A 120 0.88 -7.08 9.12
N VAL A 121 0.69 -6.56 10.34
CA VAL A 121 -0.59 -5.96 10.76
C VAL A 121 -0.79 -4.58 10.12
N GLY A 122 0.26 -3.75 10.07
CA GLY A 122 0.20 -2.41 9.51
C GLY A 122 -0.30 -2.41 8.05
N PRO A 123 0.30 -3.20 7.15
CA PRO A 123 -0.17 -3.30 5.77
C PRO A 123 -1.58 -3.86 5.61
N ILE A 124 -2.00 -4.82 6.44
CA ILE A 124 -3.38 -5.34 6.40
C ILE A 124 -4.38 -4.22 6.75
N VAL A 125 -4.12 -3.51 7.86
CA VAL A 125 -4.98 -2.40 8.30
C VAL A 125 -4.98 -1.26 7.27
N GLY A 126 -3.80 -0.85 6.80
CA GLY A 126 -3.65 0.20 5.79
C GLY A 126 -4.34 -0.17 4.48
N GLY A 127 -4.17 -1.40 4.01
CA GLY A 127 -4.80 -1.87 2.78
C GLY A 127 -6.32 -1.85 2.83
N LEU A 128 -6.90 -2.27 3.96
CA LEU A 128 -8.35 -2.18 4.19
C LEU A 128 -8.83 -0.73 4.16
N ILE A 129 -8.14 0.18 4.85
CA ILE A 129 -8.47 1.61 4.86
C ILE A 129 -8.39 2.21 3.45
N GLY A 130 -7.30 1.97 2.72
CA GLY A 130 -7.11 2.49 1.37
C GLY A 130 -8.19 2.02 0.39
N ALA A 131 -8.52 0.72 0.44
CA ALA A 131 -9.60 0.16 -0.38
C ALA A 131 -10.97 0.73 0.01
N TRP A 132 -11.25 0.88 1.31
CA TRP A 132 -12.51 1.46 1.79
C TRP A 132 -12.70 2.91 1.36
N ILE A 133 -11.66 3.74 1.44
CA ILE A 133 -11.70 5.12 0.97
C ILE A 133 -12.05 5.15 -0.53
N TYR A 134 -11.40 4.29 -1.33
CA TYR A 134 -11.66 4.23 -2.77
C TYR A 134 -13.10 3.81 -3.08
N MET A 135 -13.60 2.76 -2.43
CA MET A 135 -14.97 2.28 -2.62
C MET A 135 -16.01 3.31 -2.16
N GLY A 136 -15.77 3.95 -1.01
CA GLY A 136 -16.64 5.00 -0.47
C GLY A 136 -16.73 6.20 -1.41
N TYR A 137 -15.59 6.67 -1.92
CA TYR A 137 -15.54 7.73 -2.94
C TYR A 137 -16.30 7.33 -4.21
N GLY A 138 -16.07 6.12 -4.72
CA GLY A 138 -16.80 5.62 -5.90
C GLY A 138 -18.31 5.54 -5.70
N ARG A 139 -18.78 5.20 -4.50
CA ARG A 139 -20.21 5.19 -4.16
C ARG A 139 -20.78 6.60 -4.08
N LEU A 140 -20.06 7.54 -3.46
CA LEU A 140 -20.47 8.94 -3.36
C LEU A 140 -20.62 9.58 -4.75
N MET A 141 -19.67 9.34 -5.64
CA MET A 141 -19.71 9.85 -7.02
C MET A 141 -20.90 9.27 -7.81
N LYS A 142 -21.21 7.98 -7.63
CA LYS A 142 -22.36 7.35 -8.28
C LYS A 142 -23.69 7.92 -7.80
N ILE A 143 -23.80 8.32 -6.54
CA ILE A 143 -25.01 8.96 -6.00
C ILE A 143 -25.20 10.32 -6.66
N HIS A 144 -24.17 11.18 -6.63
CA HIS A 144 -24.25 12.53 -7.22
C HIS A 144 -24.49 12.51 -8.74
N LEU A 145 -23.70 11.74 -9.49
CA LEU A 145 -23.86 11.65 -10.95
C LEU A 145 -25.12 10.87 -11.37
N GLY A 146 -25.61 9.97 -10.51
CA GLY A 146 -26.84 9.22 -10.75
C GLY A 146 -28.09 10.09 -10.63
N GLU A 147 -28.06 11.10 -9.76
CA GLU A 147 -29.12 12.13 -9.67
C GLU A 147 -29.11 13.04 -10.90
N ASP A 148 -27.94 13.50 -11.35
CA ASP A 148 -27.81 14.33 -12.55
C ASP A 148 -28.36 13.64 -13.81
N ASN A 149 -28.03 12.37 -14.03
CA ASN A 149 -28.51 11.63 -15.20
C ASN A 149 -30.03 11.42 -15.19
N LYS A 150 -30.63 11.19 -14.01
CA LYS A 150 -32.09 11.07 -13.91
C LYS A 150 -32.78 12.39 -14.24
N GLN A 151 -32.25 13.50 -13.72
CA GLN A 151 -32.77 14.83 -14.00
C GLN A 151 -32.71 15.17 -15.50
N ILE A 152 -31.60 14.83 -16.17
CA ILE A 152 -31.44 15.04 -17.62
C ILE A 152 -32.48 14.23 -18.41
N ILE A 153 -32.68 12.95 -18.06
CA ILE A 153 -33.63 12.07 -18.75
C ILE A 153 -35.07 12.55 -18.54
N GLU A 154 -35.45 12.91 -17.32
CA GLU A 154 -36.78 13.47 -17.03
C GLU A 154 -37.03 14.79 -17.77
N ASN A 155 -36.04 15.69 -17.78
CA ASN A 155 -36.15 16.95 -18.53
C ASN A 155 -36.32 16.69 -20.03
N ARG A 156 -35.63 15.69 -20.59
CA ARG A 156 -35.75 15.31 -22.00
C ARG A 156 -37.14 14.75 -22.33
N HIS A 157 -37.66 13.86 -21.49
CA HIS A 157 -39.03 13.34 -21.62
C HIS A 157 -40.09 14.45 -21.56
N ARG A 158 -39.96 15.40 -20.62
CA ARG A 158 -40.87 16.56 -20.53
C ARG A 158 -40.86 17.43 -21.79
N ILE A 159 -39.69 17.64 -22.38
CA ILE A 159 -39.56 18.42 -23.62
C ILE A 159 -40.23 17.67 -24.79
N ASP A 160 -40.03 16.36 -24.87
CA ASP A 160 -40.63 15.53 -25.93
C ASP A 160 -42.17 15.52 -25.81
N GLU A 161 -42.73 15.39 -24.59
CA GLU A 161 -44.16 15.50 -24.33
C GLU A 161 -44.72 16.88 -24.69
N ALA A 162 -44.03 17.96 -24.30
CA ALA A 162 -44.45 19.33 -24.61
C ALA A 162 -44.40 19.65 -26.12
N ASN A 163 -43.49 19.01 -26.87
CA ASN A 163 -43.42 19.14 -28.32
C ASN A 163 -44.55 18.34 -29.01
N MET A 164 -44.89 17.16 -28.50
CA MET A 164 -46.00 16.34 -29.00
C MET A 164 -47.37 17.00 -28.78
N SER A 165 -47.56 17.72 -27.68
CA SER A 165 -48.82 18.44 -27.41
C SER A 165 -49.02 19.72 -28.23
N ARG A 166 -48.00 20.14 -28.99
CA ARG A 166 -48.03 21.35 -29.84
C ARG A 166 -48.24 21.04 -31.33
N LEU A 167 -48.27 19.77 -31.70
CA LEU A 167 -48.58 19.25 -33.03
C LEU A 167 -50.06 18.84 -33.10
#